data_AF-A0A183HUN8-F1
#
_entry.id   AF-A0A183HUN8-F1
#
_cell.length_a   1.000
_cell.length_b   1.000
_cell.length_c   1.000
_cell.angle_alpha   90.00
_cell.angle_beta   90.00
_cell.angle_gamma   90.00
#
_symmetry.space_group_name_H-M   'P 1'
#
loop_
_entity.id
_entity.type
_entity.pdbx_description
1 polymer ?
#
loop_
_entity_poly.entity_id
_entity_poly.type
_entity_poly.pdbx_seq_one_letter_code
_entity_poly.pdbx_strand_id
1 'polypeptide(L)'
;MEELKSVDELCAESDSEILTYEEVTQYLSKTGRKRPLVLCGPEGVGCLELRQRLAEFDKDKFASAVPHTTRPKKSGELDGVHYHFVTKHSFQEDAKAGKFIEYGEFEKYLYGTSLASIQAVIDRAKICLLTLKAEVMLFLLFIYFFCLFDERNRKV
;
A
#
# COMPACT_ATOMS: atom_id res chain seq x y z
N MET A 1 -26.65 -8.98 -6.49
CA MET A 1 -25.99 -8.05 -5.55
C MET A 1 -24.98 -8.92 -4.83
N GLU A 2 -23.80 -9.07 -5.40
CA GLU A 2 -22.73 -9.84 -4.74
C GLU A 2 -22.19 -8.99 -3.61
N GLU A 3 -22.36 -9.47 -2.38
CA GLU A 3 -21.72 -8.90 -1.20
C GLU A 3 -20.21 -8.98 -1.40
N LEU A 4 -19.55 -7.82 -1.20
CA LEU A 4 -18.10 -7.73 -1.17
C LEU A 4 -17.61 -8.56 0.02
N LYS A 5 -16.93 -9.68 -0.26
CA LYS A 5 -16.31 -10.50 0.78
C LYS A 5 -15.39 -9.63 1.63
N SER A 6 -15.55 -9.73 2.95
CA SER A 6 -14.69 -9.05 3.92
C SER A 6 -13.24 -9.53 3.77
N VAL A 7 -12.28 -8.67 4.12
CA VAL A 7 -10.85 -9.05 4.22
C VAL A 7 -10.68 -10.24 5.17
N ASP A 8 -11.54 -10.35 6.19
CA ASP A 8 -11.59 -11.48 7.13
C ASP A 8 -12.02 -12.80 6.47
N GLU A 9 -12.92 -12.74 5.48
CA GLU A 9 -13.42 -13.93 4.76
C GLU A 9 -12.42 -14.44 3.71
N LEU A 10 -11.58 -13.55 3.17
CA LEU A 10 -10.50 -13.90 2.24
C LEU A 10 -9.30 -14.55 2.96
N CYS A 11 -8.99 -14.12 4.19
CA CYS A 11 -7.96 -14.74 5.03
C CYS A 11 -8.36 -16.13 5.56
N ALA A 12 -9.66 -16.42 5.67
CA ALA A 12 -10.16 -17.71 6.14
C ALA A 12 -10.11 -18.82 5.07
N GLU A 13 -10.04 -18.47 3.78
CA GLU A 13 -9.98 -19.44 2.67
C GLU A 13 -8.54 -19.81 2.25
N SER A 14 -7.50 -19.08 2.71
CA SER A 14 -6.11 -19.42 2.39
C SER A 14 -5.48 -20.26 3.51
N ASP A 15 -5.81 -21.55 3.55
CA ASP A 15 -5.06 -22.57 4.29
C ASP A 15 -3.71 -22.83 3.59
N SER A 16 -2.95 -21.76 3.37
CA SER A 16 -1.64 -21.79 2.72
C SER A 16 -0.68 -22.41 3.71
N GLU A 17 -0.50 -23.73 3.58
CA GLU A 17 0.42 -24.52 4.39
C GLU A 17 1.80 -23.83 4.39
N ILE A 18 2.16 -23.21 5.52
CA ILE A 18 3.44 -22.52 5.66
C ILE A 18 4.53 -23.56 5.47
N LEU A 19 5.20 -23.51 4.32
CA LEU A 19 6.25 -24.46 3.99
C LEU A 19 7.39 -24.32 5.01
N THR A 20 7.94 -25.44 5.46
CA THR A 20 9.16 -25.42 6.30
C THR A 20 10.33 -24.77 5.59
N TYR A 21 10.35 -24.87 4.25
CA TYR A 21 11.34 -24.26 3.37
C TYR A 21 10.67 -23.71 2.12
N GLU A 22 10.95 -22.45 1.80
CA GLU A 22 10.57 -21.80 0.55
C GLU A 22 11.82 -21.67 -0.33
N GLU A 23 11.74 -22.08 -1.60
CA GLU A 23 12.83 -21.87 -2.54
C GLU A 23 12.95 -20.38 -2.86
N VAL A 24 14.13 -19.81 -2.65
CA VAL A 24 14.40 -18.39 -2.91
C VAL A 24 15.57 -18.22 -3.89
N THR A 25 15.49 -17.18 -4.70
CA THR A 25 16.55 -16.79 -5.64
C THR A 25 17.02 -15.37 -5.39
N GLN A 26 18.28 -15.09 -5.72
CA GLN A 26 18.83 -13.75 -5.62
C GLN A 26 18.17 -12.82 -6.64
N TYR A 27 17.39 -11.86 -6.16
CA TYR A 27 16.83 -10.82 -7.00
C TYR A 27 17.79 -9.63 -7.11
N LEU A 28 18.41 -9.46 -8.28
CA LEU A 28 19.18 -8.26 -8.60
C LEU A 28 18.23 -7.20 -9.18
N SER A 29 18.01 -6.12 -8.42
CA SER A 29 17.22 -4.98 -8.91
C SER A 29 17.85 -4.41 -10.17
N LYS A 30 17.09 -4.46 -11.28
CA LYS A 30 17.51 -3.88 -12.56
C LYS A 30 17.73 -2.38 -12.40
N THR A 31 18.75 -1.84 -13.06
CA THR A 31 18.98 -0.40 -13.16
C THR A 31 17.70 0.28 -13.70
N GLY A 32 17.19 1.26 -12.97
CA GLY A 32 15.95 2.00 -13.33
C GLY A 32 14.64 1.45 -12.76
N ARG A 33 14.57 0.23 -12.21
CA ARG A 33 13.35 -0.29 -11.54
C ARG A 33 13.61 -0.60 -10.07
N LYS A 34 13.24 0.34 -9.21
CA LYS A 34 13.37 0.21 -7.76
C LYS A 34 12.22 -0.61 -7.20
N ARG A 35 12.54 -1.54 -6.30
CA ARG A 35 11.54 -2.29 -5.53
C ARG A 35 10.81 -1.33 -4.58
N PRO A 36 9.48 -1.39 -4.46
CA PRO A 36 8.79 -0.63 -3.42
C PRO A 36 9.17 -1.16 -2.03
N LEU A 37 9.22 -0.23 -1.08
CA LEU A 37 9.48 -0.47 0.33
C LEU A 37 8.14 -0.44 1.07
N VAL A 38 7.75 -1.58 1.66
CA VAL A 38 6.52 -1.70 2.44
C VAL A 38 6.89 -1.64 3.92
N LEU A 39 6.29 -0.68 4.63
CA LEU A 39 6.36 -0.56 6.07
C LEU A 39 5.10 -1.19 6.65
N CYS A 40 5.26 -2.11 7.59
CA CYS A 40 4.17 -2.79 8.27
C CYS A 40 4.47 -2.90 9.77
N GLY A 41 3.42 -2.93 10.58
CA GLY A 41 3.53 -3.02 12.03
C GLY A 41 2.21 -2.71 12.72
N PRO A 42 2.12 -2.89 14.05
CA PRO A 42 0.92 -2.58 14.83
C PRO A 42 0.50 -1.11 14.70
N GLU A 43 -0.79 -0.84 14.93
CA GLU A 43 -1.28 0.54 14.97
C GLU A 43 -0.51 1.35 16.02
N GLY A 44 -0.11 2.57 15.67
CA GLY A 44 0.62 3.47 16.58
C GLY A 44 2.13 3.23 16.68
N VAL A 45 2.72 2.27 15.95
CA VAL A 45 4.20 2.07 15.93
C VAL A 45 4.97 3.16 15.16
N GLY A 46 4.25 4.02 14.42
CA GLY A 46 4.86 5.15 13.71
C GLY A 46 5.27 4.86 12.26
N CYS A 47 4.76 3.79 11.61
CA CYS A 47 5.04 3.51 10.19
C CYS A 47 4.71 4.71 9.27
N LEU A 48 3.60 5.40 9.54
CA LEU A 48 3.19 6.58 8.75
C LEU A 48 4.18 7.74 8.91
N GLU A 49 4.64 7.98 10.14
CA GLU A 49 5.63 9.02 10.45
C GLU A 49 6.99 8.69 9.82
N LEU A 50 7.43 7.42 9.92
CA LEU A 50 8.65 6.94 9.27
C LEU A 50 8.57 7.10 7.75
N ARG A 51 7.44 6.77 7.13
CA ARG A 51 7.19 6.98 5.69
C ARG A 51 7.39 8.44 5.32
N GLN A 52 6.78 9.36 6.08
CA GLN A 52 6.90 10.79 5.81
C GLN A 52 8.35 11.28 5.97
N ARG A 53 9.02 10.89 7.06
CA ARG A 53 10.43 11.24 7.30
C ARG A 53 11.35 10.73 6.21
N LEU A 54 11.15 9.50 5.72
CA LEU A 54 11.94 8.95 4.61
C LEU A 54 11.72 9.71 3.30
N ALA A 55 10.47 10.08 3.00
CA ALA A 55 10.14 10.87 1.82
C ALA A 55 10.74 12.29 1.88
N GLU A 56 10.83 12.88 3.08
CA GLU A 56 11.42 14.21 3.29
C GLU A 56 12.95 14.18 3.34
N PHE A 57 13.54 13.09 3.86
CA PHE A 57 14.98 12.91 4.01
C PHE A 57 15.71 12.89 2.66
N ASP A 58 15.18 12.18 1.68
CA ASP A 58 15.75 12.12 0.33
C ASP A 58 14.63 12.03 -0.72
N LYS A 59 14.20 13.21 -1.17
CA LYS A 59 13.11 13.39 -2.15
C LYS A 59 13.47 12.88 -3.54
N ASP A 60 14.75 12.76 -3.86
CA ASP A 60 15.19 12.27 -5.16
C ASP A 60 15.14 10.75 -5.21
N LYS A 61 15.38 10.09 -4.07
CA LYS A 61 15.36 8.64 -3.95
C LYS A 61 13.99 8.06 -3.58
N PHE A 62 13.24 8.71 -2.70
CA PHE A 62 11.98 8.18 -2.15
C PHE A 62 10.78 8.99 -2.60
N ALA A 63 9.66 8.30 -2.83
CA ALA A 63 8.36 8.93 -3.01
C ALA A 63 7.25 7.98 -2.53
N SER A 64 6.14 8.54 -2.07
CA SER A 64 4.95 7.75 -1.75
C SER A 64 4.00 7.69 -2.94
N ALA A 65 3.29 6.57 -3.10
CA ALA A 65 2.19 6.49 -4.03
C ALA A 65 1.07 7.46 -3.61
N VAL A 66 0.46 8.15 -4.58
CA VAL A 66 -0.67 9.04 -4.31
C VAL A 66 -1.94 8.19 -4.22
N PRO A 67 -2.60 8.10 -3.05
CA PRO A 67 -3.80 7.30 -2.87
C PRO A 67 -5.03 7.98 -3.50
N HIS A 68 -6.10 7.22 -3.66
CA HIS A 68 -7.41 7.68 -4.10
C HIS A 68 -8.33 7.87 -2.90
N THR A 69 -9.24 8.84 -2.97
CA THR A 69 -10.27 9.02 -1.97
C THR A 69 -11.60 9.48 -2.56
N THR A 70 -12.71 9.09 -1.94
CA THR A 70 -14.04 9.63 -2.23
C THR A 70 -14.39 10.84 -1.38
N ARG A 71 -13.50 11.25 -0.47
CA ARG A 71 -13.68 12.45 0.35
C ARG A 71 -13.62 13.69 -0.55
N PRO A 72 -14.48 14.70 -0.35
CA PRO A 72 -14.31 15.99 -0.99
C PRO A 72 -12.95 16.62 -0.66
N LYS A 73 -12.33 17.23 -1.67
CA LYS A 73 -11.08 17.98 -1.52
C LYS A 73 -11.27 19.14 -0.54
N LYS A 74 -10.39 19.24 0.46
CA LYS A 74 -10.36 20.37 1.41
C LYS A 74 -9.60 21.56 0.82
N SER A 75 -9.80 22.75 1.40
CA SER A 75 -9.03 23.94 1.02
C SER A 75 -7.53 23.71 1.24
N GLY A 76 -6.70 24.02 0.24
CA GLY A 76 -5.25 23.79 0.26
C GLY A 76 -4.79 22.42 -0.25
N GLU A 77 -5.69 21.45 -0.42
CA GLU A 77 -5.35 20.15 -1.03
C GLU A 77 -5.29 20.26 -2.56
N LEU A 78 -4.34 19.53 -3.15
CA LEU A 78 -4.13 19.44 -4.60
C LEU A 78 -4.39 18.02 -5.09
N ASP A 79 -5.23 17.92 -6.13
CA ASP A 79 -5.53 16.66 -6.81
C ASP A 79 -4.29 16.12 -7.53
N GLY A 80 -4.05 14.81 -7.43
CA GLY A 80 -2.86 14.14 -7.96
C GLY A 80 -1.56 14.40 -7.20
N VAL A 81 -1.60 15.17 -6.10
CA VAL A 81 -0.46 15.39 -5.19
C VAL A 81 -0.76 14.77 -3.84
N HIS A 82 -1.88 15.13 -3.23
CA HIS A 82 -2.28 14.63 -1.91
C HIS A 82 -3.12 13.37 -2.05
N TYR A 83 -4.14 13.44 -2.88
CA TYR A 83 -5.02 12.33 -3.25
C TYR A 83 -5.46 12.50 -4.70
N HIS A 84 -5.89 11.39 -5.30
CA HIS A 84 -6.82 11.41 -6.43
C HIS A 84 -8.24 11.47 -5.88
N PHE A 85 -8.90 12.62 -6.03
CA PHE A 85 -10.26 12.84 -5.55
C PHE A 85 -11.25 12.30 -6.59
N VAL A 86 -11.84 11.13 -6.31
CA VAL A 86 -12.71 10.40 -7.23
C VAL A 86 -14.13 10.27 -6.69
N THR A 87 -15.09 9.98 -7.57
CA THR A 87 -16.46 9.68 -7.13
C THR A 87 -16.54 8.30 -6.49
N LYS A 88 -17.54 8.10 -5.61
CA LYS A 88 -17.78 6.78 -4.99
C LYS A 88 -18.03 5.69 -6.04
N HIS A 89 -18.73 6.02 -7.11
CA HIS A 89 -18.98 5.10 -8.22
C HIS A 89 -17.67 4.63 -8.88
N SER A 90 -16.84 5.58 -9.32
CA SER A 90 -15.55 5.27 -9.96
C SER A 90 -14.64 4.44 -9.03
N PHE A 91 -14.60 4.81 -7.74
CA PHE A 91 -13.80 4.07 -6.77
C PHE A 91 -14.26 2.61 -6.66
N GLN A 92 -15.58 2.38 -6.60
CA GLN A 92 -16.15 1.04 -6.50
C GLN A 92 -15.94 0.21 -7.78
N GLU A 93 -15.99 0.83 -8.95
CA GLU A 93 -15.65 0.18 -10.22
C GLU A 93 -14.17 -0.24 -10.25
N ASP A 94 -13.28 0.65 -9.84
CA ASP A 94 -11.84 0.37 -9.79
C ASP A 94 -11.49 -0.71 -8.75
N ALA A 95 -12.19 -0.73 -7.62
CA ALA A 95 -12.08 -1.78 -6.62
C ALA A 95 -12.54 -3.14 -7.16
N LYS A 96 -13.70 -3.20 -7.83
CA LYS A 96 -14.21 -4.42 -8.47
C LYS A 96 -13.30 -4.92 -9.60
N ALA A 97 -12.63 -4.00 -10.29
CA ALA A 97 -11.65 -4.31 -11.32
C ALA A 97 -10.27 -4.74 -10.76
N GLY A 98 -10.10 -4.82 -9.43
CA GLY A 98 -8.84 -5.23 -8.80
C GLY A 98 -7.69 -4.24 -8.98
N LYS A 99 -7.99 -2.94 -9.16
CA LYS A 99 -6.96 -1.91 -9.39
C LYS A 99 -6.28 -1.42 -8.12
N PHE A 100 -6.85 -1.69 -6.95
CA PHE A 100 -6.32 -1.29 -5.66
C PHE A 100 -5.53 -2.43 -5.01
N ILE A 101 -4.36 -2.09 -4.46
CA ILE A 101 -3.56 -3.01 -3.65
C ILE A 101 -4.15 -3.16 -2.24
N GLU A 102 -4.73 -2.08 -1.72
CA GLU A 102 -5.38 -1.96 -0.43
C GLU A 102 -6.41 -0.84 -0.56
N TYR A 103 -7.59 -1.07 -0.01
CA TYR A 103 -8.61 -0.04 0.14
C TYR A 103 -9.44 -0.29 1.40
N GLY A 104 -10.06 0.77 1.91
CA GLY A 104 -10.89 0.71 3.10
C GLY A 104 -11.74 1.95 3.27
N GLU A 105 -12.62 1.92 4.27
CA GLU A 105 -13.49 3.03 4.64
C GLU A 105 -12.99 3.70 5.92
N PHE A 106 -12.92 5.03 5.91
CA PHE A 106 -12.63 5.84 7.09
C PHE A 106 -13.53 7.08 7.08
N GLU A 107 -14.20 7.35 8.21
CA GLU A 107 -15.15 8.47 8.35
C GLU A 107 -16.18 8.57 7.19
N LYS A 108 -16.74 7.43 6.74
CA LYS A 108 -17.72 7.33 5.64
C LYS A 108 -17.17 7.60 4.24
N TYR A 109 -15.85 7.78 4.09
CA TYR A 109 -15.18 7.95 2.81
C TYR A 109 -14.28 6.76 2.52
N LEU A 110 -14.19 6.39 1.25
CA LEU A 110 -13.30 5.32 0.81
C LEU A 110 -11.91 5.91 0.55
N TYR A 111 -10.90 5.12 0.86
CA TYR A 111 -9.50 5.40 0.60
C TYR A 111 -8.85 4.15 0.01
N GLY A 112 -7.91 4.31 -0.92
CA GLY A 112 -7.20 3.17 -1.48
C GLY A 112 -5.94 3.53 -2.23
N THR A 113 -4.98 2.62 -2.27
CA THR A 113 -3.73 2.81 -3.02
C THR A 113 -3.80 1.96 -4.29
N SER A 114 -3.72 2.60 -5.45
CA SER A 114 -3.84 1.88 -6.73
C SER A 114 -2.50 1.31 -7.19
N LEU A 115 -2.53 0.21 -7.94
CA LEU A 115 -1.35 -0.34 -8.60
C LEU A 115 -0.73 0.68 -9.58
N ALA A 116 -1.56 1.47 -10.25
CA ALA A 116 -1.10 2.55 -11.13
C ALA A 116 -0.35 3.65 -10.37
N SER A 117 -0.81 4.01 -9.17
CA SER A 117 -0.12 4.99 -8.30
C SER A 117 1.27 4.50 -7.89
N ILE A 118 1.42 3.20 -7.61
CA ILE A 118 2.70 2.58 -7.30
C ILE A 118 3.60 2.59 -8.54
N GLN A 119 3.06 2.16 -9.69
CA GLN A 119 3.80 2.10 -10.95
C GLN A 119 4.32 3.48 -11.36
N ALA A 120 3.52 4.54 -11.18
CA ALA A 120 3.93 5.91 -11.47
C ALA A 120 5.17 6.37 -10.68
N VAL A 121 5.40 5.83 -9.46
CA VAL A 121 6.61 6.11 -8.68
C VAL A 121 7.80 5.29 -9.18
N ILE A 122 7.57 4.02 -9.51
CA ILE A 122 8.59 3.11 -10.05
C ILE A 122 9.11 3.65 -11.39
N ASP A 123 8.23 4.13 -12.26
CA ASP A 123 8.58 4.68 -13.58
C ASP A 123 9.43 5.94 -13.49
N ARG A 124 9.37 6.65 -12.36
CA ARG A 124 10.25 7.79 -12.04
C ARG A 124 11.60 7.36 -11.44
N ALA A 125 11.89 6.06 -11.45
CA ALA A 125 13.10 5.44 -10.88
C ALA A 125 13.30 5.70 -9.37
N LYS A 126 12.21 5.98 -8.64
CA LYS A 126 12.22 6.19 -7.18
C LYS A 126 11.77 4.95 -6.42
N ILE A 127 12.22 4.83 -5.18
CA ILE A 127 11.73 3.81 -4.24
C ILE A 127 10.34 4.25 -3.76
N CYS A 128 9.32 3.48 -4.14
CA CYS A 128 7.95 3.71 -3.70
C CYS A 128 7.78 3.28 -2.24
N LEU A 129 7.46 4.21 -1.35
CA LEU A 129 7.18 3.95 0.05
C LEU A 129 5.69 3.65 0.24
N LEU A 130 5.38 2.52 0.88
CA LEU A 130 4.03 2.08 1.17
C LEU A 130 3.89 1.76 2.66
N THR A 131 2.71 1.99 3.21
CA THR A 131 2.31 1.50 4.52
C THR A 131 1.08 0.65 4.31
N LEU A 132 1.19 -0.64 4.54
CA LEU A 132 0.12 -1.61 4.30
C LEU A 132 -0.10 -2.40 5.59
N LYS A 133 -1.36 -2.78 5.86
CA LYS A 133 -1.63 -3.64 7.01
C LYS A 133 -1.16 -5.07 6.76
N ALA A 134 -0.92 -5.80 7.84
CA ALA A 134 -0.38 -7.15 7.76
C ALA A 134 -1.34 -8.13 7.07
N GLU A 135 -2.65 -7.93 7.21
CA GLU A 135 -3.68 -8.76 6.57
C GLU A 135 -3.61 -8.68 5.04
N VAL A 136 -3.14 -7.55 4.51
CA VAL A 136 -3.03 -7.32 3.07
C VAL A 136 -1.75 -7.95 2.50
N MET A 137 -0.72 -8.18 3.32
CA MET A 137 0.57 -8.73 2.85
C MET A 137 0.45 -10.13 2.25
N LEU A 138 -0.52 -10.94 2.70
CA LEU A 138 -0.77 -12.28 2.16
C LEU A 138 -1.08 -12.26 0.66
N PHE A 139 -1.71 -11.19 0.16
CA PHE A 139 -2.05 -11.03 -1.26
C PHE A 139 -0.89 -10.48 -2.11
N LEU A 140 0.22 -10.09 -1.49
CA LEU A 140 1.30 -9.32 -2.14
C LEU A 140 2.53 -10.14 -2.52
N LEU A 141 2.55 -11.44 -2.22
CA LEU A 141 3.66 -12.34 -2.55
C LEU A 141 4.02 -12.37 -4.05
N PHE A 142 3.15 -11.84 -4.92
CA PHE A 142 3.40 -11.75 -6.37
C PHE A 142 4.14 -10.49 -6.84
N ILE A 143 4.32 -9.49 -5.97
CA ILE A 143 5.05 -8.25 -6.31
C ILE A 143 6.29 -8.20 -5.43
N TYR A 144 7.48 -8.07 -6.03
CA TYR A 144 8.78 -8.09 -5.34
C TYR A 144 9.00 -6.90 -4.39
N PHE A 145 8.27 -6.85 -3.27
CA PHE A 145 8.38 -5.85 -2.22
C PHE A 145 9.55 -6.15 -1.30
N PHE A 146 10.12 -5.11 -0.68
CA PHE A 146 10.97 -5.27 0.51
C PHE A 146 10.14 -4.83 1.71
N CYS A 147 9.86 -5.74 2.63
CA CYS A 147 9.09 -5.45 3.83
C CYS A 147 10.02 -5.12 4.99
N LEU A 148 9.76 -3.99 5.66
CA LEU A 148 10.35 -3.66 6.95
C LEU A 148 9.25 -3.75 8.02
N PHE A 149 9.51 -4.57 9.03
CA PHE A 149 8.68 -4.69 10.23
C PHE A 149 9.34 -3.90 11.36
N ASP A 150 8.60 -2.99 12.01
CA ASP A 150 9.07 -2.28 13.20
C ASP A 150 8.37 -2.85 14.44
N GLU A 151 9.15 -3.44 15.36
CA GLU A 151 8.66 -4.00 16.62
C GLU A 151 8.72 -3.02 17.80
N ARG A 152 8.97 -1.74 17.57
CA ARG A 152 9.13 -0.76 18.66
C ARG A 152 7.79 -0.35 19.28
N ASN A 153 7.17 -1.26 20.01
CA ASN A 153 6.23 -0.99 21.10
C ASN A 153 6.10 -2.20 22.05
N ARG A 154 7.16 -2.50 22.81
CA ARG A 154 6.98 -3.04 24.17
C ARG A 154 6.80 -1.86 25.12
N LYS A 155 5.57 -1.46 25.38
CA LYS A 155 5.27 -0.80 26.66
C LYS A 155 5.01 -1.91 27.66
N VAL A 156 5.94 -2.04 28.61
CA VAL A 156 5.77 -2.77 29.88
C VAL A 156 4.76 -2.02 30.74
#